data_AF-A0A259JCU1-F1
#
_entry.id   AF-A0A259JCU1-F1
#
_cell.length_a   1.000
_cell.length_b   1.000
_cell.length_c   1.000
_cell.angle_alpha   90.00
_cell.angle_beta   90.00
_cell.angle_gamma   90.00
#
_symmetry.space_group_name_H-M   'P 1'
#
loop_
_entity.id
_entity.type
_entity.pdbx_description
1 polymer ?
#
loop_
_entity_poly.entity_id
_entity_poly.type
_entity_poly.pdbx_seq_one_letter_code
_entity_poly.pdbx_strand_id
1 'polypeptide(L)'
;MSTAPRPIQPGDHVFLVDGSSFVFRAYFQSINQDRKYNFRSDRLPTGAVRLFCTKLFQFIREGAMGIRPTHLAIIFDKSENSFRKELYPAYKANRSDPPEELIPQFPLMREAVKAFGLIPVEMARYEADDLIATYAKQAAEAGADVLVV
;
A
#
# COMPACT_ATOMS: atom_id res chain seq x y z
N MET A 1 -8.52 -2.67 21.96
CA MET A 1 -9.94 -2.86 21.63
C MET A 1 -10.05 -2.93 20.12
N SER A 2 -10.36 -4.10 19.56
CA SER A 2 -10.63 -4.24 18.12
C SER A 2 -12.07 -3.78 17.89
N THR A 3 -12.24 -2.54 17.46
CA THR A 3 -13.50 -2.09 16.88
C THR A 3 -13.54 -2.61 15.47
N ALA A 4 -14.53 -3.46 15.16
CA ALA A 4 -14.79 -3.87 13.78
C ALA A 4 -14.87 -2.63 12.88
N PRO A 5 -14.34 -2.68 11.65
CA PRO A 5 -14.38 -1.54 10.74
C PRO A 5 -15.84 -1.13 10.50
N ARG A 6 -16.07 0.20 10.50
CA ARG A 6 -17.39 0.76 10.20
C ARG A 6 -17.82 0.31 8.80
N PRO A 7 -19.11 -0.05 8.59
CA PRO A 7 -19.60 -0.35 7.25
C PRO A 7 -19.64 0.90 6.37
N ILE A 8 -19.43 0.70 5.07
CA ILE A 8 -19.52 1.73 4.03
C ILE A 8 -20.98 2.13 3.84
N GLN A 9 -21.24 3.44 3.71
CA GLN A 9 -22.56 4.04 3.54
C GLN A 9 -22.55 5.10 2.43
N PRO A 10 -23.73 5.50 1.90
CA PRO A 10 -23.82 6.57 0.92
C PRO A 10 -23.19 7.88 1.43
N GLY A 11 -22.40 8.53 0.57
CA GLY A 11 -21.67 9.77 0.90
C GLY A 11 -20.34 9.57 1.63
N ASP A 12 -19.90 8.32 1.85
CA ASP A 12 -18.56 8.04 2.33
C ASP A 12 -17.47 8.29 1.29
N HIS A 13 -16.25 8.57 1.76
CA HIS A 13 -15.07 8.70 0.90
C HIS A 13 -14.10 7.55 1.20
N VAL A 14 -14.00 6.61 0.27
CA VAL A 14 -13.17 5.40 0.39
C VAL A 14 -11.89 5.58 -0.41
N PHE A 15 -10.75 5.57 0.30
CA PHE A 15 -9.44 5.66 -0.33
C PHE A 15 -8.81 4.27 -0.43
N LEU A 16 -8.44 3.87 -1.63
CA LEU A 16 -7.78 2.60 -1.93
C LEU A 16 -6.38 2.90 -2.47
N VAL A 17 -5.36 2.66 -1.66
CA VAL A 17 -3.98 2.99 -2.00
C VAL A 17 -3.24 1.74 -2.46
N ASP A 18 -2.61 1.78 -3.63
CA ASP A 18 -1.64 0.76 -4.04
C ASP A 18 -0.34 0.94 -3.25
N GLY A 19 -0.25 0.20 -2.16
CA GLY A 19 0.91 0.18 -1.28
C GLY A 19 2.15 -0.38 -1.97
N SER A 20 2.02 -1.35 -2.87
CA SER A 20 3.17 -1.93 -3.58
C SER A 20 3.83 -0.92 -4.51
N SER A 21 3.04 -0.26 -5.37
CA SER A 21 3.56 0.82 -6.22
C SER A 21 4.16 1.96 -5.39
N PHE A 22 3.53 2.29 -4.25
CA PHE A 22 4.05 3.32 -3.36
C PHE A 22 5.41 2.96 -2.76
N VAL A 23 5.63 1.71 -2.37
CA VAL A 23 6.89 1.25 -1.76
C VAL A 23 8.07 1.44 -2.72
N PHE A 24 7.92 1.09 -4.00
CA PHE A 24 8.98 1.30 -4.99
C PHE A 24 9.25 2.80 -5.22
N ARG A 25 8.19 3.63 -5.32
CA ARG A 25 8.34 5.09 -5.43
C ARG A 25 9.09 5.68 -4.23
N ALA A 26 8.72 5.26 -3.01
CA ALA A 26 9.38 5.68 -1.79
C ALA A 26 10.85 5.24 -1.76
N TYR A 27 11.18 4.05 -2.24
CA TYR A 27 12.56 3.59 -2.33
C TYR A 27 13.41 4.47 -3.26
N PHE A 28 12.98 4.66 -4.51
CA PHE A 28 13.74 5.48 -5.46
C PHE A 28 13.83 6.95 -5.03
N GLN A 29 12.83 7.47 -4.33
CA GLN A 29 12.93 8.79 -3.70
C GLN A 29 13.95 8.80 -2.56
N SER A 30 14.00 7.76 -1.73
CA SER A 30 14.89 7.69 -0.57
C SER A 30 16.36 7.64 -0.97
N ILE A 31 16.72 6.92 -2.04
CA ILE A 31 18.12 6.82 -2.49
C ILE A 31 18.67 8.14 -3.07
N ASN A 32 17.79 9.07 -3.44
CA ASN A 32 18.16 10.42 -3.86
C ASN A 32 18.37 11.39 -2.68
N GLN A 33 18.17 10.94 -1.44
CA GLN A 33 18.41 11.71 -0.22
C GLN A 33 19.75 11.34 0.42
N ASP A 34 20.22 12.17 1.35
CA ASP A 34 21.42 11.90 2.14
C ASP A 34 21.33 10.52 2.82
N ARG A 35 22.35 9.69 2.62
CA ARG A 35 22.41 8.30 3.10
C ARG A 35 22.16 8.20 4.61
N LYS A 36 22.46 9.23 5.41
CA LYS A 36 22.20 9.22 6.86
C LYS A 36 20.73 9.02 7.22
N TYR A 37 19.80 9.33 6.31
CA TYR A 37 18.35 9.16 6.52
C TYR A 37 17.80 7.80 6.07
N ASN A 38 18.64 6.95 5.50
CA ASN A 38 18.23 5.70 4.87
C ASN A 38 18.54 4.46 5.70
N PHE A 39 19.28 4.60 6.80
CA PHE A 39 19.69 3.49 7.64
C PHE A 39 19.47 3.81 9.12
N ARG A 40 19.03 2.80 9.87
CA ARG A 40 19.06 2.81 11.33
C ARG A 40 20.50 2.62 11.85
N SER A 41 20.73 2.87 13.12
CA SER A 41 22.03 2.71 13.80
C SER A 41 22.63 1.31 13.64
N ASP A 42 21.81 0.27 13.50
CA ASP A 42 22.23 -1.12 13.27
C ASP A 42 22.40 -1.48 11.78
N ARG A 43 22.42 -0.48 10.89
CA ARG A 43 22.55 -0.61 9.43
C ARG A 43 21.37 -1.24 8.72
N LEU A 44 20.22 -1.44 9.37
CA LEU A 44 19.00 -1.84 8.67
C LEU A 44 18.53 -0.71 7.73
N PRO A 45 18.29 -0.97 6.42
CA PRO A 45 17.72 0.03 5.52
C PRO A 45 16.29 0.38 5.94
N THR A 46 15.98 1.67 6.02
CA THR A 46 14.66 2.20 6.43
C THR A 46 14.23 3.43 5.64
N GLY A 47 14.99 3.83 4.61
CA GLY A 47 14.72 5.04 3.83
C GLY A 47 13.33 5.07 3.19
N ALA A 48 12.92 3.97 2.56
CA ALA A 48 11.60 3.85 1.96
C ALA A 48 10.51 3.86 3.04
N VAL A 49 10.70 3.13 4.16
CA VAL A 49 9.74 3.05 5.26
C VAL A 49 9.46 4.44 5.84
N ARG A 50 10.49 5.26 6.02
CA ARG A 50 10.33 6.63 6.51
C ARG A 50 9.42 7.46 5.60
N LEU A 51 9.66 7.43 4.28
CA LEU A 51 8.86 8.19 3.33
C LEU A 51 7.44 7.64 3.21
N PHE A 52 7.27 6.32 3.30
CA PHE A 52 5.96 5.68 3.37
C PHE A 52 5.16 6.10 4.61
N CYS A 53 5.78 6.12 5.80
CA CYS A 53 5.13 6.60 7.03
C CYS A 53 4.69 8.07 6.92
N THR A 54 5.51 8.94 6.32
CA THR A 54 5.11 10.33 6.06
C THR A 54 3.84 10.40 5.20
N LYS A 55 3.71 9.49 4.23
CA LYS A 55 2.59 9.46 3.29
C LYS A 55 1.33 8.85 3.90
N LEU A 56 1.47 7.81 4.71
CA LEU A 56 0.36 7.32 5.54
C LEU A 56 -0.18 8.42 6.44
N PHE A 57 0.70 9.15 7.12
CA PHE A 57 0.30 10.26 7.99
C PHE A 57 -0.41 11.38 7.21
N GLN A 58 0.06 11.70 6.01
CA GLN A 58 -0.60 12.64 5.10
C GLN A 58 -2.02 12.18 4.78
N PHE A 59 -2.23 10.93 4.34
CA PHE A 59 -3.57 10.42 4.02
C PHE A 59 -4.51 10.46 5.23
N ILE A 60 -4.02 10.11 6.41
CA ILE A 60 -4.83 10.06 7.64
C ILE A 60 -5.22 11.47 8.11
N ARG A 61 -4.30 12.43 8.10
CA ARG A 61 -4.54 13.76 8.68
C ARG A 61 -5.06 14.79 7.69
N GLU A 62 -4.52 14.77 6.48
CA GLU A 62 -4.74 15.79 5.46
C GLU A 62 -5.68 15.26 4.38
N GLY A 63 -5.65 13.94 4.12
CA GLY A 63 -6.39 13.33 3.03
C GLY A 63 -5.65 13.47 1.69
N ALA A 64 -6.40 13.53 0.60
CA ALA A 64 -5.89 13.72 -0.74
C ALA A 64 -6.90 14.51 -1.57
N MET A 65 -6.41 15.36 -2.48
CA MET A 65 -7.26 16.19 -3.35
C MET A 65 -8.30 17.04 -2.60
N GLY A 66 -7.98 17.48 -1.38
CA GLY A 66 -8.89 18.28 -0.54
C GLY A 66 -9.98 17.47 0.17
N ILE A 67 -9.98 16.13 0.04
CA ILE A 67 -10.96 15.23 0.64
C ILE A 67 -10.27 14.40 1.72
N ARG A 68 -10.90 14.28 2.90
CA ARG A 68 -10.45 13.35 3.95
C ARG A 68 -11.15 12.00 3.81
N PRO A 69 -10.41 10.88 3.89
CA PRO A 69 -11.02 9.56 3.81
C PRO A 69 -11.88 9.29 5.05
N THR A 70 -13.07 8.72 4.84
CA THR A 70 -13.82 8.05 5.92
C THR A 70 -13.39 6.59 6.07
N HIS A 71 -12.85 6.00 5.01
CA HIS A 71 -12.20 4.70 5.01
C HIS A 71 -10.90 4.78 4.20
N LEU A 72 -9.84 4.11 4.69
CA LEU A 72 -8.55 4.05 4.05
C LEU A 72 -8.04 2.61 4.07
N ALA A 73 -7.77 2.06 2.89
CA ALA A 73 -7.13 0.76 2.74
C ALA A 73 -5.77 0.93 2.07
N ILE A 74 -4.76 0.24 2.61
CA ILE A 74 -3.45 0.11 1.98
C ILE A 74 -3.35 -1.32 1.46
N ILE A 75 -3.29 -1.47 0.14
CA ILE A 75 -3.32 -2.76 -0.52
C ILE A 75 -1.90 -3.12 -0.98
N PHE A 76 -1.44 -4.30 -0.58
CA PHE A 76 -0.18 -4.87 -1.01
C PHE A 76 -0.40 -6.03 -1.97
N ASP A 77 0.53 -6.16 -2.90
CA ASP A 77 0.60 -7.26 -3.86
C ASP A 77 1.05 -8.54 -3.15
N LYS A 78 0.35 -9.65 -3.40
CA LYS A 78 0.67 -10.98 -2.86
C LYS A 78 0.48 -12.06 -3.94
N SER A 79 1.08 -11.78 -5.10
CA SER A 79 0.93 -12.52 -6.36
C SER A 79 2.05 -13.52 -6.65
N GLU A 80 2.72 -14.02 -5.62
CA GLU A 80 3.52 -15.25 -5.72
C GLU A 80 2.56 -16.38 -6.15
N ASN A 81 2.51 -16.69 -7.45
CA ASN A 81 1.59 -17.62 -8.11
C ASN A 81 0.17 -17.07 -8.35
N SER A 82 0.05 -15.87 -8.93
CA SER A 82 -1.25 -15.40 -9.42
C SER A 82 -1.82 -16.29 -10.52
N PHE A 83 -3.14 -16.30 -10.65
CA PHE A 83 -3.86 -16.98 -11.74
C PHE A 83 -3.39 -16.50 -13.14
N ARG A 84 -2.85 -15.28 -13.23
CA ARG A 84 -2.25 -14.75 -14.48
C ARG A 84 -0.97 -15.49 -14.86
N LYS A 85 -0.12 -15.86 -13.90
CA LYS A 85 1.07 -16.68 -14.14
C LYS A 85 0.71 -18.13 -14.50
N GLU A 86 -0.36 -18.66 -13.92
CA GLU A 86 -0.89 -19.99 -14.31
C GLU A 86 -1.38 -19.99 -15.77
N LEU A 87 -2.08 -18.92 -16.19
CA LEU A 87 -2.57 -18.78 -17.56
C LEU A 87 -1.46 -18.46 -18.57
N TYR A 88 -0.52 -17.59 -18.19
CA TYR A 88 0.59 -17.17 -19.03
C TYR A 88 1.89 -17.09 -18.21
N PRO A 89 2.75 -18.13 -18.27
CA PRO A 89 3.96 -18.20 -17.44
C PRO A 89 4.94 -17.02 -17.61
N ALA A 90 4.99 -16.40 -18.80
CA ALA A 90 5.84 -15.24 -19.06
C ALA A 90 5.22 -13.90 -18.61
N TYR A 91 4.06 -13.91 -17.96
CA TYR A 91 3.44 -12.71 -17.40
C TYR A 91 4.35 -12.06 -16.35
N LYS A 92 4.69 -10.79 -16.57
CA LYS A 92 5.62 -9.99 -15.73
C LYS A 92 7.03 -10.62 -15.58
N ALA A 93 7.43 -11.56 -16.44
CA ALA A 93 8.74 -12.21 -16.37
C ALA A 93 9.92 -11.23 -16.62
N ASN A 94 9.66 -10.09 -17.25
CA ASN A 94 10.63 -9.03 -17.48
C ASN A 94 10.71 -8.00 -16.34
N ARG A 95 9.97 -8.17 -15.23
CA ARG A 95 10.14 -7.30 -14.05
C ARG A 95 11.47 -7.63 -13.38
N SER A 96 12.26 -6.59 -13.13
CA SER A 96 13.47 -6.72 -12.32
C SER A 96 13.14 -7.09 -10.88
N ASP A 97 14.02 -7.87 -10.26
CA ASP A 97 13.92 -8.16 -8.85
C ASP A 97 13.98 -6.87 -8.00
N PRO A 98 13.29 -6.82 -6.85
CA PRO A 98 13.41 -5.70 -5.94
C PRO A 98 14.87 -5.49 -5.50
N PRO A 99 15.34 -4.23 -5.35
CA PRO A 99 16.68 -3.95 -4.83
C PRO A 99 16.92 -4.59 -3.46
N GLU A 100 18.14 -5.06 -3.19
CA GLU A 100 18.50 -5.75 -1.93
C GLU A 100 18.19 -4.92 -0.68
N GLU A 101 18.41 -3.60 -0.73
CA GLU A 101 18.09 -2.69 0.38
C GLU A 101 16.58 -2.50 0.58
N LEU A 102 15.75 -2.79 -0.42
CA LEU A 102 14.29 -2.67 -0.34
C LEU A 102 13.63 -3.92 0.27
N ILE A 103 14.13 -5.11 -0.05
CA ILE A 103 13.59 -6.39 0.44
C ILE A 103 13.34 -6.42 1.96
N PRO A 104 14.30 -6.04 2.85
CA PRO A 104 14.08 -6.07 4.30
C PRO A 104 13.05 -5.02 4.78
N GLN A 105 12.69 -4.04 3.94
CA GLN A 105 11.73 -2.99 4.27
C GLN A 105 10.28 -3.44 4.04
N PHE A 106 10.00 -4.43 3.18
CA PHE A 106 8.63 -4.93 2.94
C PHE A 106 7.86 -5.36 4.20
N PRO A 107 8.43 -6.15 5.13
CA PRO A 107 7.73 -6.46 6.38
C PRO A 107 7.55 -5.20 7.26
N LEU A 108 8.52 -4.29 7.28
CA LEU A 108 8.44 -3.05 8.06
C LEU A 108 7.31 -2.14 7.57
N MET A 109 7.00 -2.13 6.27
CA MET A 109 5.86 -1.39 5.72
C MET A 109 4.53 -1.92 6.26
N ARG A 110 4.37 -3.24 6.36
CA ARG A 110 3.17 -3.88 6.93
C ARG A 110 3.03 -3.54 8.41
N GLU A 111 4.15 -3.58 9.14
CA GLU A 111 4.17 -3.18 10.55
C GLU A 111 3.87 -1.68 10.72
N ALA A 112 4.34 -0.82 9.82
CA ALA A 112 3.98 0.60 9.81
C ALA A 112 2.47 0.77 9.62
N VAL A 113 1.85 0.12 8.62
CA VAL A 113 0.39 0.20 8.41
C VAL A 113 -0.37 -0.20 9.69
N LYS A 114 0.02 -1.30 10.35
CA LYS A 114 -0.56 -1.73 11.62
C LYS A 114 -0.35 -0.71 12.74
N ALA A 115 0.85 -0.12 12.84
CA ALA A 115 1.18 0.89 13.85
C ALA A 115 0.35 2.18 13.68
N PHE A 116 -0.06 2.51 12.46
CA PHE A 116 -1.03 3.59 12.18
C PHE A 116 -2.49 3.20 12.46
N GLY A 117 -2.76 1.99 12.97
CA GLY A 117 -4.10 1.49 13.28
C GLY A 117 -4.87 0.98 12.06
N LEU A 118 -4.20 0.77 10.93
CA LEU A 118 -4.78 0.27 9.68
C LEU A 118 -4.51 -1.22 9.51
N ILE A 119 -5.28 -1.86 8.61
CA ILE A 119 -5.07 -3.26 8.23
C ILE A 119 -4.33 -3.27 6.89
N PRO A 120 -3.13 -3.89 6.79
CA PRO A 120 -2.48 -4.12 5.50
C PRO A 120 -3.30 -5.16 4.74
N VAL A 121 -3.92 -4.75 3.65
CA VAL A 121 -4.80 -5.60 2.85
C VAL A 121 -3.97 -6.33 1.81
N GLU A 122 -4.00 -7.66 1.82
CA GLU A 122 -3.33 -8.51 0.85
C GLU A 122 -4.06 -9.85 0.78
N MET A 123 -4.08 -10.47 -0.40
CA MET A 123 -4.74 -11.75 -0.60
C MET A 123 -3.89 -12.63 -1.50
N ALA A 124 -3.60 -13.85 -1.06
CA ALA A 124 -2.84 -14.81 -1.85
C ALA A 124 -3.51 -15.03 -3.21
N ARG A 125 -2.68 -15.17 -4.26
CA ARG A 125 -3.07 -15.38 -5.67
C ARG A 125 -3.66 -14.15 -6.39
N TYR A 126 -3.92 -13.06 -5.68
CA TYR A 126 -4.46 -11.82 -6.26
C TYR A 126 -3.43 -10.70 -6.22
N GLU A 127 -3.45 -9.85 -7.25
CA GLU A 127 -2.64 -8.63 -7.31
C GLU A 127 -3.34 -7.50 -6.57
N ALA A 128 -2.60 -6.45 -6.22
CA ALA A 128 -3.18 -5.25 -5.61
C ALA A 128 -4.30 -4.66 -6.49
N ASP A 129 -4.09 -4.66 -7.81
CA ASP A 129 -5.06 -4.17 -8.80
C ASP A 129 -6.39 -4.94 -8.75
N ASP A 130 -6.36 -6.26 -8.52
CA ASP A 130 -7.57 -7.09 -8.42
C ASP A 130 -8.41 -6.70 -7.21
N LEU A 131 -7.72 -6.50 -6.07
CA LEU A 131 -8.35 -6.11 -4.82
C LEU A 131 -8.89 -4.68 -4.88
N ILE A 132 -8.11 -3.75 -5.45
CA ILE A 132 -8.53 -2.36 -5.64
C ILE A 132 -9.77 -2.29 -6.53
N ALA A 133 -9.77 -2.97 -7.68
CA ALA A 133 -10.92 -2.99 -8.59
C ALA A 133 -12.17 -3.58 -7.90
N THR A 134 -11.99 -4.66 -7.14
CA THR A 134 -13.07 -5.32 -6.40
C THR A 134 -13.67 -4.40 -5.34
N TYR A 135 -12.83 -3.80 -4.48
CA TYR A 135 -13.30 -2.93 -3.41
C TYR A 135 -13.85 -1.61 -3.93
N ALA A 136 -13.29 -1.06 -5.01
CA ALA A 136 -13.82 0.14 -5.65
C ALA A 136 -15.24 -0.09 -6.13
N LYS A 137 -15.49 -1.22 -6.80
CA LYS A 137 -16.82 -1.59 -7.26
C LYS A 137 -17.80 -1.75 -6.09
N GLN A 138 -17.42 -2.50 -5.05
CA GLN A 138 -18.27 -2.72 -3.88
C GLN A 138 -18.59 -1.43 -3.13
N ALA A 139 -17.61 -0.53 -2.96
CA ALA A 139 -17.81 0.76 -2.32
C ALA A 139 -18.74 1.68 -3.14
N ALA A 140 -18.56 1.73 -4.46
CA ALA A 140 -19.42 2.49 -5.36
C ALA A 140 -20.87 1.95 -5.35
N GLU A 141 -21.06 0.64 -5.36
CA GLU A 141 -22.38 0.00 -5.23
C GLU A 141 -23.06 0.31 -3.89
N ALA A 142 -22.28 0.56 -2.83
CA ALA A 142 -22.76 1.03 -1.52
C ALA A 142 -23.02 2.56 -1.47
N GLY A 143 -22.82 3.28 -2.58
CA GLY A 143 -23.07 4.72 -2.69
C GLY A 143 -21.93 5.63 -2.19
N ALA A 144 -20.73 5.08 -1.99
CA ALA A 144 -19.56 5.86 -1.60
C ALA A 144 -18.79 6.41 -2.81
N ASP A 145 -18.12 7.54 -2.61
CA ASP A 145 -17.12 8.06 -3.53
C ASP A 145 -15.79 7.33 -3.32
N VAL A 146 -15.18 6.86 -4.41
CA VAL A 146 -13.94 6.08 -4.35
C VAL A 146 -12.79 6.87 -4.96
N LEU A 147 -11.68 6.96 -4.23
CA LEU A 147 -10.42 7.49 -4.72
C LEU A 147 -9.36 6.38 -4.73
N VAL A 148 -8.79 6.10 -5.89
CA VAL A 148 -7.65 5.17 -6.05
C VAL A 148 -6.35 5.97 -6.14
N VAL A 149 -5.32 5.55 -5.40
CA VAL A 149 -4.06 6.32 -5.20
C VAL A 149 -2.81 5.47 -5.42
#